data_AF-A0ABD0NNN8-F1
#
_entry.id   AF-A0ABD0NNN8-F1
#
_cell.length_a   1.000
_cell.length_b   1.000
_cell.length_c   1.000
_cell.angle_alpha   90.00
_cell.angle_beta   90.00
_cell.angle_gamma   90.00
#
_symmetry.space_group_name_H-M   'P 1'
#
loop_
_entity.id
_entity.type
_entity.pdbx_description
1 polymer ?
#
loop_
_entity_poly.entity_id
_entity_poly.type
_entity_poly.pdbx_seq_one_letter_code
_entity_poly.pdbx_strand_id
1 'polypeptide(L)'
;NSYEVHVFTGDMLGAGTDAGVYINIYGEMGDTGERKLRKSNHLNKFERGQEDVFTIMGMDLGLLKKLRIRHDNKQANAAWYLDR
;
A
#
# COMPACT_ATOMS: atom_id res chain seq x y z
N ASN A 1 -3.48 17.88 3.20
CA ASN A 1 -2.31 17.39 2.44
C ASN A 1 -2.65 16.08 1.76
N SER A 2 -1.91 15.75 0.71
CA SER A 2 -2.02 14.48 -0.02
C SER A 2 -0.66 13.80 -0.06
N TYR A 3 -0.64 12.49 0.16
CA TYR A 3 0.54 11.65 0.06
C TYR A 3 0.36 10.70 -1.11
N GLU A 4 1.31 10.71 -2.03
CA GLU A 4 1.37 9.74 -3.12
C GLU A 4 2.20 8.54 -2.68
N VAL A 5 1.64 7.34 -2.81
CA VAL A 5 2.27 6.09 -2.39
C VAL A 5 2.39 5.20 -3.61
N HIS A 6 3.62 4.89 -3.97
CA HIS A 6 3.95 3.93 -5.02
C HIS A 6 4.22 2.59 -4.35
N VAL A 7 3.50 1.56 -4.77
CA VAL A 7 3.64 0.20 -4.25
C VAL A 7 4.10 -0.69 -5.39
N PHE A 8 5.26 -1.32 -5.24
CA PHE A 8 5.78 -2.25 -6.24
C PHE A 8 5.62 -3.68 -5.76
N THR A 9 4.84 -4.46 -6.50
CA THR A 9 4.74 -5.90 -6.28
C THR A 9 5.85 -6.59 -7.08
N GLY A 10 6.61 -7.48 -6.46
CA GLY A 10 7.75 -8.08 -7.15
C GLY A 10 7.33 -9.02 -8.29
N ASP A 11 8.32 -9.43 -9.08
CA ASP A 11 8.11 -10.16 -10.34
C ASP A 11 8.36 -11.68 -10.24
N MET A 12 8.28 -12.25 -9.03
CA MET A 12 8.35 -13.71 -8.87
C MET A 12 6.98 -14.38 -9.07
N LEU A 13 6.99 -15.65 -9.44
CA LEU A 13 5.75 -16.43 -9.57
C LEU A 13 5.00 -16.44 -8.24
N GLY A 14 3.71 -16.07 -8.26
CA GLY A 14 2.88 -15.99 -7.06
C GLY A 14 3.14 -14.75 -6.19
N ALA A 15 3.82 -13.72 -6.72
CA ALA A 15 4.09 -12.49 -5.97
C ALA A 15 2.84 -11.63 -5.71
N GLY A 16 1.83 -11.68 -6.59
CA GLY A 16 0.64 -10.85 -6.51
C GLY A 16 -0.38 -11.31 -5.47
N THR A 17 -1.32 -10.43 -5.11
CA THR A 17 -2.34 -10.72 -4.10
C THR A 17 -3.69 -10.07 -4.38
N ASP A 18 -4.76 -10.79 -4.05
CA ASP A 18 -6.12 -10.26 -3.98
C ASP A 18 -6.51 -9.81 -2.56
N ALA A 19 -5.64 -9.99 -1.57
CA ALA A 19 -5.93 -9.61 -0.20
C ALA A 19 -6.18 -8.10 -0.05
N GLY A 20 -6.90 -7.72 1.00
CA GLY A 20 -7.04 -6.31 1.34
C GLY A 20 -5.72 -5.76 1.87
N VAL A 21 -5.10 -4.80 1.16
CA VAL A 21 -3.87 -4.12 1.60
C VAL A 21 -4.19 -2.80 2.30
N TYR A 22 -3.46 -2.53 3.38
CA TYR A 22 -3.64 -1.39 4.27
C TYR A 22 -2.31 -0.73 4.57
N ILE A 23 -2.32 0.60 4.67
CA ILE A 23 -1.14 1.43 4.95
C ILE A 23 -1.40 2.33 6.17
N ASN A 24 -0.35 2.60 6.94
CA ASN A 24 -0.30 3.74 7.86
C ASN A 24 1.03 4.47 7.69
N ILE A 25 0.97 5.79 7.46
CA ILE A 25 2.12 6.66 7.29
C ILE A 25 2.32 7.47 8.57
N TYR A 26 3.54 7.45 9.11
CA TYR A 26 3.92 8.13 10.33
C TYR A 26 4.88 9.28 10.02
N GLY A 27 4.61 10.45 10.57
CA GLY A 27 5.51 11.60 10.57
C GLY A 27 5.68 12.20 11.96
N GLU A 28 6.40 13.32 12.04
CA GLU A 28 6.66 14.02 13.31
C GLU A 28 5.40 14.56 13.98
N MET A 29 4.39 14.94 13.20
CA MET A 29 3.15 15.54 13.71
C MET A 29 2.00 14.55 13.90
N GLY A 30 2.25 13.24 13.74
CA GLY A 30 1.25 12.19 13.93
C GLY A 30 1.27 11.13 12.82
N ASP A 31 0.13 10.46 12.61
CA ASP A 31 -0.02 9.44 11.58
C ASP A 31 -1.35 9.55 10.83
N THR A 32 -1.44 8.89 9.67
CA THR A 32 -2.66 8.93 8.85
C THR A 32 -3.81 8.13 9.44
N GLY A 33 -3.57 7.33 10.48
CA GLY A 33 -4.35 6.15 10.79
C GLY A 33 -4.19 5.10 9.70
N GLU A 34 -4.78 3.92 9.94
CA GLU A 34 -4.79 2.86 8.94
C GLU A 34 -5.76 3.17 7.79
N ARG A 35 -5.27 3.13 6.56
CA ARG A 35 -6.02 3.41 5.33
C ARG A 35 -5.98 2.18 4.43
N LYS A 36 -7.13 1.76 3.93
CA LYS A 36 -7.20 0.69 2.92
C LYS A 36 -6.82 1.24 1.54
N LEU A 37 -5.90 0.57 0.86
CA LEU A 37 -5.49 0.90 -0.50
C LEU A 37 -6.53 0.38 -1.51
N ARG A 38 -7.59 1.17 -1.74
CA ARG A 38 -8.77 0.75 -2.53
C ARG A 38 -8.74 1.14 -4.00
N LYS A 39 -8.13 2.28 -4.33
CA LYS A 39 -8.15 2.86 -5.68
C LYS A 39 -6.73 3.26 -6.06
N SER A 40 -6.15 2.54 -7.02
CA SER A 40 -4.91 2.96 -7.69
C SER A 40 -5.20 3.41 -9.13
N ASN A 41 -4.14 3.66 -9.88
CA ASN A 41 -4.11 3.77 -11.34
C ASN A 41 -4.50 2.46 -12.07
N HIS A 42 -4.64 1.32 -11.37
CA HIS A 42 -5.05 0.05 -11.95
C HIS A 42 -6.39 -0.46 -11.36
N LEU A 43 -7.18 -1.15 -12.20
CA LEU A 43 -8.44 -1.79 -11.77
C LEU A 43 -8.19 -3.03 -10.90
N ASN A 44 -7.21 -3.85 -11.31
CA ASN A 44 -6.68 -4.92 -10.49
C ASN A 44 -5.30 -4.50 -9.97
N LYS A 45 -5.11 -4.62 -8.65
CA LYS A 45 -4.01 -4.00 -7.92
C LYS A 45 -3.18 -5.09 -7.28
N PHE A 46 -1.91 -4.82 -7.04
CA PHE A 46 -0.95 -5.71 -6.41
C PHE A 46 -0.70 -6.97 -7.25
N GLU A 47 -0.71 -6.81 -8.58
CA GLU A 47 -0.37 -7.89 -9.50
C GLU A 47 1.15 -8.05 -9.64
N ARG A 48 1.59 -9.25 -9.99
CA ARG A 48 3.02 -9.56 -10.19
C ARG A 48 3.68 -8.53 -11.13
N GLY A 49 4.80 -7.95 -10.70
CA GLY A 49 5.59 -6.99 -11.47
C GLY A 49 4.91 -5.63 -11.68
N GLN A 50 3.79 -5.36 -11.00
CA GLN A 50 3.01 -4.13 -11.15
C GLN A 50 3.47 -3.05 -10.18
N GLU A 51 3.38 -1.80 -10.64
CA GLU A 51 3.43 -0.60 -9.80
C GLU A 51 2.01 -0.03 -9.66
N ASP A 52 1.53 0.06 -8.42
CA ASP A 52 0.28 0.73 -8.08
C ASP A 52 0.54 2.06 -7.39
N VAL A 53 -0.07 3.12 -7.89
CA VAL A 53 0.01 4.47 -7.32
C VAL A 53 -1.30 4.82 -6.60
N PHE A 54 -1.21 5.16 -5.32
CA PHE A 54 -2.34 5.54 -4.48
C PHE A 54 -2.19 6.96 -3.94
N THR A 55 -3.30 7.69 -3.90
CA THR A 55 -3.37 8.98 -3.20
C THR A 55 -4.05 8.82 -1.84
N ILE A 56 -3.33 9.14 -0.77
CA ILE A 56 -3.83 9.14 0.60
C ILE A 56 -4.04 10.58 1.06
N MET A 57 -5.28 10.92 1.41
CA MET A 57 -5.62 12.21 2.00
C MET A 57 -5.40 12.18 3.51
N GLY A 58 -4.75 13.22 4.03
CA GLY A 58 -4.46 13.34 5.46
C GLY A 58 -4.11 14.76 5.90
N MET A 59 -3.95 14.91 7.22
CA MET A 59 -3.35 16.12 7.79
C MET A 59 -1.87 16.19 7.42
N ASP A 60 -1.25 17.34 7.64
CA ASP A 60 0.19 17.43 7.54
C ASP A 60 0.85 16.60 8.64
N LEU A 61 1.68 15.63 8.25
CA LEU A 61 2.45 14.78 9.15
C LEU A 61 3.84 15.37 9.44
N GLY A 62 4.24 16.47 8.79
CA GLY A 62 5.60 16.98 8.84
C GLY A 62 6.58 16.04 8.15
N LEU A 63 7.80 15.92 8.69
CA LEU A 63 8.80 15.01 8.14
C LEU A 63 8.36 13.55 8.32
N LEU A 64 8.24 12.81 7.21
CA LEU A 64 7.89 11.40 7.24
C LEU A 64 9.01 10.58 7.89
N LYS A 65 8.63 9.64 8.77
CA LYS A 65 9.57 8.82 9.55
C LYS A 65 9.47 7.35 9.22
N LYS A 66 8.25 6.85 9.00
CA LYS A 66 7.98 5.42 8.85
C LYS A 66 6.70 5.20 8.06
N LEU A 67 6.66 4.08 7.35
CA LEU A 67 5.46 3.53 6.76
C LEU A 67 5.25 2.11 7.32
N ARG A 68 3.99 1.75 7.58
CA ARG A 68 3.59 0.37 7.87
C ARG A 68 2.60 -0.06 6.82
N ILE A 69 2.86 -1.20 6.21
CA ILE A 69 1.95 -1.84 5.27
C ILE A 69 1.63 -3.25 5.76
N ARG A 70 0.38 -3.66 5.58
CA ARG A 70 -0.09 -5.01 5.91
C ARG A 70 -1.16 -5.45 4.92
N HIS A 71 -1.43 -6.74 4.88
CA HIS A 71 -2.61 -7.31 4.24
C HIS A 71 -3.53 -7.94 5.30
N ASP A 72 -4.75 -8.32 4.93
CA ASP A 72 -5.72 -8.97 5.83
C ASP A 72 -5.74 -10.51 5.73
N ASN A 73 -4.84 -11.07 4.92
CA ASN A 73 -4.71 -12.51 4.66
C ASN A 73 -6.00 -13.19 4.17
N LYS A 74 -6.90 -12.44 3.52
CA LYS A 74 -8.13 -12.97 2.93
C LYS A 74 -7.96 -13.26 1.43
N GLN A 75 -8.93 -14.00 0.89
CA GLN A 75 -8.98 -14.48 -0.50
C GLN A 75 -8.02 -15.65 -0.80
N ALA A 76 -8.22 -16.29 -1.96
CA ALA A 76 -7.21 -17.18 -2.51
C ALA A 76 -5.97 -16.35 -2.88
N ASN A 77 -4.77 -16.91 -2.73
CA ASN A 77 -3.50 -16.20 -2.99
C ASN A 77 -3.28 -14.96 -2.10
N ALA A 78 -3.52 -15.12 -0.80
CA ALA A 78 -3.33 -14.05 0.18
C ALA A 78 -1.85 -13.75 0.53
N ALA A 79 -0.93 -14.62 0.11
CA ALA A 79 0.49 -14.34 0.16
C ALA A 79 0.81 -13.18 -0.79
N TRP A 80 1.79 -12.37 -0.41
CA TRP A 80 2.17 -11.20 -1.20
C TRP A 80 3.67 -10.96 -1.07
N TYR A 81 4.33 -10.80 -2.20
CA TYR A 81 5.72 -10.36 -2.23
C TYR A 81 5.75 -8.88 -2.61
N LEU A 82 5.73 -8.05 -1.58
CA LEU A 82 5.97 -6.61 -1.68
C LEU A 82 7.47 -6.36 -1.90
N ASP A 83 7.81 -5.66 -2.97
CA ASP A 83 9.20 -5.30 -3.28
C ASP A 83 9.61 -4.00 -2.56
N ARG A 84 8.84 -2.92 -2.72
CA ARG A 84 9.09 -1.61 -2.07
C ARG A 84 7.83 -0.74 -2.02
#